data_AF-A0A1V9FCC7-F1
#
_entry.id   AF-A0A1V9FCC7-F1
#
_cell.length_a   1.000
_cell.length_b   1.000
_cell.length_c   1.000
_cell.angle_alpha   90.00
_cell.angle_beta   90.00
_cell.angle_gamma   90.00
#
_symmetry.space_group_name_H-M   'P 1'
#
loop_
_entity.id
_entity.type
_entity.pdbx_description
1 polymer ?
#
loop_
_entity_poly.entity_id
_entity_poly.type
_entity_poly.pdbx_seq_one_letter_code
_entity_poly.pdbx_strand_id
1 'polypeptide(L)'
;MKNRYLKGAHLSERKVRELIKLFSEDLTATQIANITGISRITVNAYFKLIRTHIAKFCEERNPFQFTNGTAIYLASENGGIASNGDAAKKSFYGIFKNDETIYTDKIANIDSEWMYDWLKGKTEGERDIVEKHRLHMYNGIADFNSIRLYRTNDSVSGVIRGKSNIDEIDLFWGMLKSRLIKFRGLNSGTLHLHVKETEFRYNYRENDLFELLMEILHKRPLHYSKAVR
;
A
#
# COMPACT_ATOMS: atom_id res chain seq x y z
N MET A 1 -11.88 -25.21 -19.10
CA MET A 1 -11.12 -25.32 -17.83
C MET A 1 -11.73 -24.36 -16.81
N LYS A 2 -12.12 -24.83 -15.61
CA LYS A 2 -12.53 -23.94 -14.50
C LYS A 2 -11.27 -23.44 -13.79
N ASN A 3 -10.87 -22.19 -14.02
CA ASN A 3 -9.81 -21.54 -13.26
C ASN A 3 -10.35 -21.15 -11.88
N ARG A 4 -9.80 -21.74 -10.81
CA ARG A 4 -10.26 -21.52 -9.42
C ARG A 4 -9.97 -20.09 -8.92
N TYR A 5 -8.96 -19.43 -9.48
CA TYR A 5 -8.55 -18.07 -9.09
C TYR A 5 -9.41 -17.01 -9.78
N LEU A 6 -9.68 -17.15 -11.09
CA LEU A 6 -10.45 -16.16 -11.84
C LEU A 6 -11.43 -16.82 -12.82
N LYS A 7 -12.73 -16.66 -12.56
CA LYS A 7 -13.80 -17.13 -13.47
C LYS A 7 -13.70 -16.40 -14.81
N GLY A 8 -13.77 -17.14 -15.91
CA GLY A 8 -13.68 -16.58 -17.27
C GLY A 8 -12.26 -16.23 -17.73
N ALA A 9 -11.22 -16.58 -16.97
CA ALA A 9 -9.84 -16.36 -17.41
C ALA A 9 -9.48 -17.23 -18.62
N HIS A 10 -8.91 -16.62 -19.65
CA HIS A 10 -8.23 -17.33 -20.74
C HIS A 10 -6.91 -17.98 -20.30
N LEU A 11 -6.41 -17.64 -19.10
CA LEU A 11 -5.14 -18.13 -18.57
C LEU A 11 -5.34 -19.44 -17.78
N SER A 12 -4.49 -20.43 -18.04
CA SER A 12 -4.49 -21.69 -17.30
C SER A 12 -4.08 -21.48 -15.84
N GLU A 13 -4.53 -22.38 -14.95
CA GLU A 13 -4.17 -22.32 -13.52
C GLU A 13 -2.65 -22.32 -13.31
N ARG A 14 -1.93 -23.17 -14.06
CA ARG A 14 -0.47 -23.24 -14.03
C ARG A 14 0.19 -21.89 -14.32
N LYS A 15 -0.27 -21.20 -15.37
CA LYS A 15 0.25 -19.86 -15.73
C LYS A 15 -0.10 -18.79 -14.69
N VAL A 16 -1.27 -18.88 -14.05
CA VAL A 16 -1.62 -17.96 -12.95
C VAL A 16 -0.69 -18.17 -11.75
N ARG A 17 -0.45 -19.42 -11.34
CA ARG A 17 0.48 -19.73 -10.24
C ARG A 17 1.90 -19.27 -10.55
N GLU A 18 2.37 -19.50 -11.76
CA GLU A 18 3.67 -19.01 -12.23
C GLU A 18 3.76 -17.48 -12.15
N LEU A 19 2.72 -16.76 -12.59
CA LEU A 19 2.64 -15.30 -12.47
C LEU A 19 2.70 -14.85 -11.00
N ILE A 20 1.95 -15.49 -10.10
CA ILE A 20 1.94 -15.15 -8.66
C ILE A 20 3.32 -15.41 -8.05
N LYS A 21 3.99 -16.51 -8.44
CA LYS A 21 5.36 -16.79 -8.00
C LYS A 21 6.31 -15.68 -8.42
N LEU A 22 6.33 -15.30 -9.70
CA LEU A 22 7.18 -14.22 -10.20
C LEU A 22 6.81 -12.85 -9.61
N PHE A 23 5.53 -12.61 -9.31
CA PHE A 23 5.10 -11.43 -8.55
C PHE A 23 5.70 -11.45 -7.14
N SER A 24 5.72 -12.60 -6.47
CA SER A 24 6.24 -12.75 -5.11
C SER A 24 7.74 -12.42 -5.04
N GLU A 25 8.50 -12.79 -6.08
CA GLU A 25 9.90 -12.40 -6.31
C GLU A 25 10.08 -10.92 -6.73
N ASP A 26 9.01 -10.14 -6.72
CA ASP A 26 8.98 -8.72 -7.04
C ASP A 26 9.38 -8.38 -8.48
N LEU A 27 9.14 -9.26 -9.45
CA LEU A 27 9.44 -8.93 -10.85
C LEU A 27 8.46 -7.88 -11.42
N THR A 28 8.96 -7.07 -12.34
CA THR A 28 8.13 -6.12 -13.09
C THR A 28 7.23 -6.83 -14.08
N ALA A 29 6.10 -6.19 -14.46
CA ALA A 29 5.18 -6.75 -15.43
C ALA A 29 5.83 -7.03 -16.79
N THR A 30 6.85 -6.25 -17.18
CA THR A 30 7.63 -6.49 -18.40
C THR A 30 8.50 -7.74 -18.26
N GLN A 31 9.20 -7.92 -17.14
CA GLN A 31 10.01 -9.12 -16.90
C GLN A 31 9.13 -10.38 -16.91
N ILE A 32 7.99 -10.36 -16.23
CA ILE A 32 7.05 -11.50 -16.21
C ILE A 32 6.47 -11.78 -17.59
N ALA A 33 6.11 -10.74 -18.35
CA ALA A 33 5.61 -10.92 -19.71
C ALA A 33 6.64 -11.63 -20.60
N ASN A 34 7.91 -11.26 -20.48
CA ASN A 34 9.01 -11.89 -21.22
C ASN A 34 9.24 -13.35 -20.80
N ILE A 35 9.13 -13.67 -19.51
CA ILE A 35 9.34 -15.04 -18.98
C ILE A 35 8.17 -15.98 -19.35
N THR A 36 6.93 -15.50 -19.20
CA THR A 36 5.73 -16.35 -19.26
C THR A 36 5.02 -16.35 -20.62
N GLY A 37 5.43 -15.45 -21.51
CA GLY A 37 4.76 -15.16 -22.78
C GLY A 37 3.36 -14.55 -22.61
N ILE A 38 3.00 -14.07 -21.42
CA ILE A 38 1.72 -13.39 -21.16
C ILE A 38 1.87 -11.92 -21.56
N SER A 39 0.86 -11.34 -22.21
CA SER A 39 0.92 -9.92 -22.55
C SER A 39 1.08 -9.04 -21.29
N ARG A 40 1.91 -8.00 -21.37
CA ARG A 40 2.14 -7.04 -20.27
C ARG A 40 0.83 -6.44 -19.73
N ILE A 41 -0.15 -6.22 -20.60
CA ILE A 41 -1.48 -5.72 -20.23
C ILE A 41 -2.19 -6.70 -19.28
N THR A 42 -2.20 -7.98 -19.65
CA THR A 42 -2.76 -9.04 -18.80
C THR A 42 -2.01 -9.16 -17.49
N VAL A 43 -0.67 -9.14 -17.50
CA VAL A 43 0.12 -9.19 -16.26
C VAL A 43 -0.23 -8.03 -15.33
N ASN A 44 -0.33 -6.81 -15.85
CA ASN A 44 -0.75 -5.64 -15.08
C ASN A 44 -2.17 -5.76 -14.51
N ALA A 45 -3.09 -6.37 -15.26
CA ALA A 45 -4.44 -6.65 -14.76
C ALA A 45 -4.39 -7.60 -13.56
N TYR A 46 -3.60 -8.69 -13.62
CA TYR A 46 -3.40 -9.59 -12.49
C TYR A 46 -2.70 -8.91 -11.31
N PHE A 47 -1.68 -8.10 -11.56
CA PHE A 47 -1.00 -7.31 -10.53
C PHE A 47 -1.97 -6.42 -9.75
N LYS A 48 -2.88 -5.74 -10.47
CA LYS A 48 -3.92 -4.91 -9.85
C LYS A 48 -4.78 -5.74 -8.88
N LEU A 49 -5.25 -6.90 -9.33
CA LEU A 49 -6.07 -7.80 -8.52
C LEU A 49 -5.32 -8.30 -7.28
N ILE A 50 -4.10 -8.82 -7.46
CA ILE A 50 -3.27 -9.33 -6.36
C ILE A 50 -3.04 -8.22 -5.32
N ARG A 51 -2.67 -7.01 -5.76
CA ARG A 51 -2.46 -5.88 -4.86
C ARG A 51 -3.72 -5.45 -4.12
N THR A 52 -4.89 -5.53 -4.73
CA THR A 52 -6.17 -5.28 -4.05
C THR A 52 -6.40 -6.26 -2.91
N HIS A 53 -6.11 -7.55 -3.13
CA HIS A 53 -6.21 -8.55 -2.07
C HIS A 53 -5.20 -8.31 -0.95
N ILE A 54 -3.97 -7.92 -1.29
CA ILE A 54 -2.95 -7.52 -0.31
C ILE A 54 -3.40 -6.30 0.49
N ALA A 55 -3.90 -5.25 -0.17
CA ALA A 55 -4.39 -4.05 0.50
C ALA A 55 -5.47 -4.38 1.53
N LYS A 56 -6.48 -5.17 1.12
CA LYS A 56 -7.53 -5.63 2.03
C LYS A 56 -6.98 -6.48 3.18
N PHE A 57 -6.02 -7.37 2.92
CA PHE A 57 -5.39 -8.20 3.94
C PHE A 57 -4.67 -7.36 5.01
N CYS A 58 -3.98 -6.30 4.59
CA CYS A 58 -3.29 -5.36 5.47
C CYS A 58 -4.29 -4.50 6.25
N GLU A 59 -5.31 -3.96 5.59
CA GLU A 59 -6.36 -3.14 6.22
C GLU A 59 -7.12 -3.90 7.32
N GLU A 60 -7.46 -5.17 7.10
CA GLU A 60 -8.14 -6.01 8.09
C GLU A 60 -7.27 -6.31 9.33
N ARG A 61 -5.94 -6.17 9.21
CA ARG A 61 -4.98 -6.37 10.30
C ARG A 61 -4.51 -5.08 10.93
N ASN A 62 -4.91 -3.93 10.40
CA ASN A 62 -4.57 -2.65 11.00
C ASN A 62 -5.33 -2.52 12.34
N PRO A 63 -4.61 -2.43 13.49
CA PRO A 63 -5.25 -2.33 14.80
C PRO A 63 -6.06 -1.04 14.96
N PHE A 64 -5.70 0.00 14.24
CA PHE A 64 -6.39 1.28 14.24
C PHE A 64 -7.24 1.38 12.98
N GLN A 65 -8.23 0.47 12.82
CA GLN A 65 -9.18 0.46 11.68
C GLN A 65 -9.80 1.86 11.48
N PHE A 66 -9.09 2.72 10.77
CA PHE A 66 -9.49 4.09 10.56
C PHE A 66 -9.86 4.19 9.09
N THR A 67 -11.16 4.05 8.86
CA THR A 67 -11.82 4.47 7.65
C THR A 67 -11.79 6.00 7.59
N ASN A 68 -10.62 6.56 7.24
CA ASN A 68 -10.46 7.94 6.78
C ASN A 68 -11.31 8.12 5.51
N GLY A 69 -12.63 8.28 5.68
CA GLY A 69 -13.60 8.59 4.62
C GLY A 69 -13.38 7.79 3.33
N THR A 70 -13.70 6.49 3.35
CA THR A 70 -13.93 5.65 2.17
C THR A 70 -13.01 5.87 0.97
N ALA A 71 -11.97 5.05 0.90
CA ALA A 71 -11.73 4.30 -0.32
C ALA A 71 -11.62 2.84 0.06
N ILE A 72 -12.77 2.21 0.38
CA ILE A 72 -12.88 0.78 0.07
C ILE A 72 -12.47 0.72 -1.39
N TYR A 73 -11.40 -0.01 -1.71
CA TYR A 73 -11.04 -0.29 -3.09
C TYR A 73 -12.11 -1.22 -3.68
N LEU A 74 -13.32 -0.70 -3.87
CA LEU A 74 -14.32 -1.25 -4.74
C LEU A 74 -13.81 -0.93 -6.13
N ALA A 75 -13.22 -1.93 -6.78
CA ALA A 75 -12.92 -1.85 -8.20
C ALA A 75 -14.26 -1.74 -8.95
N SER A 76 -14.82 -0.53 -9.05
CA SER A 76 -15.94 -0.26 -9.94
C SER A 76 -15.50 -0.57 -11.37
N GLU A 77 -16.32 -1.35 -12.10
CA GLU A 77 -15.97 -1.98 -13.38
C GLU A 77 -15.61 -0.97 -14.49
N ASN A 78 -15.83 0.33 -14.28
CA ASN A 78 -15.63 1.38 -15.27
C ASN A 78 -14.49 2.36 -14.97
N GLY A 79 -13.44 1.96 -14.25
CA GLY A 79 -12.18 2.73 -14.17
C GLY A 79 -12.27 4.13 -13.52
N GLY A 80 -13.45 4.56 -13.09
CA GLY A 80 -13.68 5.77 -12.33
C GLY A 80 -13.54 5.46 -10.85
N ILE A 81 -12.50 6.02 -10.24
CA ILE A 81 -12.50 6.27 -8.80
C ILE A 81 -13.71 7.16 -8.54
N ALA A 82 -14.57 6.83 -7.57
CA ALA A 82 -15.56 7.76 -7.06
C ALA A 82 -14.78 8.91 -6.39
N SER A 83 -14.35 9.87 -7.21
CA SER A 83 -13.77 11.11 -6.78
C SER A 83 -14.92 12.02 -6.39
N ASN A 84 -15.16 12.15 -5.08
CA ASN A 84 -15.53 13.47 -4.58
C ASN A 84 -14.34 14.39 -4.89
N GLY A 85 -14.37 14.96 -6.10
CA GLY A 85 -13.64 16.14 -6.57
C GLY A 85 -12.21 16.43 -6.08
N ASP A 86 -11.28 15.48 -6.07
CA ASP A 86 -9.85 15.84 -5.85
C ASP A 86 -8.85 14.94 -6.58
N ALA A 87 -9.01 14.84 -7.91
CA ALA A 87 -8.22 13.97 -8.79
C ALA A 87 -6.74 14.39 -8.95
N ALA A 88 -6.23 15.40 -8.24
CA ALA A 88 -4.92 16.00 -8.53
C ALA A 88 -3.90 16.03 -7.38
N LYS A 89 -4.27 15.90 -6.10
CA LYS A 89 -3.29 16.03 -5.01
C LYS A 89 -2.72 14.66 -4.60
N LYS A 90 -1.41 14.48 -4.82
CA LYS A 90 -0.72 13.27 -4.32
C LYS A 90 -0.84 13.27 -2.80
N SER A 91 -1.09 12.09 -2.27
CA SER A 91 -1.64 11.92 -0.93
C SER A 91 -0.55 11.82 0.14
N PHE A 92 -0.87 12.24 1.35
CA PHE A 92 -0.07 11.96 2.54
C PHE A 92 -0.39 10.56 3.06
N TYR A 93 0.62 9.87 3.56
CA TYR A 93 0.45 8.59 4.25
C TYR A 93 1.09 8.65 5.63
N GLY A 94 0.30 8.35 6.65
CA GLY A 94 0.82 8.07 7.97
C GLY A 94 1.45 6.69 8.00
N ILE A 95 2.56 6.57 8.72
CA ILE A 95 3.30 5.34 8.94
C ILE A 95 3.48 5.21 10.44
N PHE A 96 3.07 4.09 11.00
CA PHE A 96 3.31 3.77 12.40
C PHE A 96 3.83 2.34 12.55
N LYS A 97 4.55 2.12 13.64
CA LYS A 97 5.10 0.83 14.05
C LYS A 97 4.38 0.41 15.32
N ASN A 98 3.81 -0.78 15.31
CA ASN A 98 3.36 -1.45 16.52
C ASN A 98 4.12 -2.77 16.64
N ASP A 99 4.86 -2.93 17.72
CA ASP A 99 5.86 -4.00 17.90
C ASP A 99 6.85 -4.08 16.74
N GLU A 100 6.85 -5.15 15.95
CA GLU A 100 7.72 -5.34 14.77
C GLU A 100 6.99 -5.10 13.44
N THR A 101 5.71 -4.70 13.48
CA THR A 101 4.87 -4.56 12.31
C THR A 101 4.70 -3.09 11.92
N ILE A 102 4.93 -2.79 10.65
CA ILE A 102 4.67 -1.48 10.05
C ILE A 102 3.25 -1.44 9.51
N TYR A 103 2.57 -0.32 9.73
CA TYR A 103 1.26 -0.06 9.20
C TYR A 103 1.25 1.29 8.49
N THR A 104 0.44 1.39 7.44
CA THR A 104 0.30 2.62 6.67
C THR A 104 -1.15 3.02 6.51
N ASP A 105 -1.44 4.30 6.60
CA ASP A 105 -2.79 4.83 6.41
C ASP A 105 -2.79 6.04 5.50
N LYS A 106 -3.73 6.06 4.56
CA LYS A 106 -3.93 7.21 3.69
C LYS A 106 -4.56 8.33 4.51
N ILE A 107 -3.91 9.49 4.55
CA ILE A 107 -4.47 10.69 5.18
C ILE A 107 -5.24 11.44 4.09
N ALA A 108 -6.57 11.33 4.14
CA ALA A 108 -7.48 11.95 3.18
C ALA A 108 -8.10 13.23 3.75
N ASN A 109 -8.57 14.12 2.87
CA ASN A 109 -9.34 15.31 3.21
C ASN A 109 -8.64 16.26 4.19
N ILE A 110 -7.32 16.38 4.07
CA ILE A 110 -6.50 17.33 4.83
C ILE A 110 -6.03 18.45 3.90
N ASP A 111 -6.09 19.68 4.39
CA ASP A 111 -5.53 20.80 3.65
C ASP A 111 -3.99 20.65 3.57
N SER A 112 -3.44 20.80 2.37
CA SER A 112 -2.02 20.54 2.13
C SER A 112 -1.14 21.65 2.68
N GLU A 113 -1.60 22.90 2.62
CA GLU A 113 -0.84 24.05 3.13
C GLU A 113 -0.74 23.99 4.64
N TRP A 114 -1.87 23.76 5.31
CA TRP A 114 -1.93 23.48 6.75
C TRP A 114 -1.02 22.31 7.13
N MET A 115 -1.08 21.20 6.39
CA MET A 115 -0.25 20.03 6.66
C MET A 115 1.24 20.34 6.57
N TYR A 116 1.67 21.11 5.57
CA TYR A 116 3.08 21.50 5.45
C TYR A 116 3.53 22.42 6.57
N ASP A 117 2.70 23.35 7.01
CA ASP A 117 3.04 24.25 8.12
C ASP A 117 3.10 23.51 9.45
N TRP A 118 2.18 22.58 9.70
CA TRP A 118 2.21 21.69 10.87
C TRP A 118 3.46 20.80 10.86
N LEU A 119 3.76 20.14 9.74
CA LEU A 119 4.97 19.29 9.59
C LEU A 119 6.29 20.07 9.74
N LYS A 120 6.28 21.38 9.48
CA LYS A 120 7.44 22.28 9.67
C LYS A 120 7.49 22.90 11.07
N GLY A 121 6.51 22.64 11.94
CA GLY A 121 6.41 23.23 13.27
C GLY A 121 6.12 24.73 13.26
N LYS A 122 5.52 25.26 12.19
CA LYS A 122 5.18 26.69 12.07
C LYS A 122 3.86 27.05 12.74
N THR A 123 2.99 26.06 12.94
CA THR A 123 1.70 26.21 13.61
C THR A 123 1.66 25.26 14.81
N GLU A 124 1.19 25.75 15.96
CA GLU A 124 0.74 24.84 17.02
C GLU A 124 -0.46 24.09 16.46
N GLY A 125 -0.31 22.78 16.24
CA GLY A 125 -1.33 21.99 15.55
C GLY A 125 -2.71 22.18 16.19
N GLU A 126 -3.65 22.69 15.41
CA GLU A 126 -5.05 22.78 15.84
C GLU A 126 -5.50 21.41 16.31
N ARG A 127 -5.80 21.28 17.61
CA ARG A 127 -6.10 19.98 18.24
C ARG A 127 -7.20 19.23 17.50
N ASP A 128 -8.20 19.93 17.01
CA ASP A 128 -9.32 19.35 16.26
C ASP A 128 -8.86 18.66 14.98
N ILE A 129 -7.92 19.25 14.23
CA ILE A 129 -7.40 18.65 12.98
C ILE A 129 -6.46 17.49 13.30
N VAL A 130 -5.57 17.66 14.30
CA VAL A 130 -4.64 16.62 14.74
C VAL A 130 -5.37 15.39 15.25
N GLU A 131 -6.44 15.56 16.04
CA GLU A 131 -7.28 14.47 16.54
C GLU A 131 -8.12 13.84 15.43
N LYS A 132 -8.77 14.67 14.59
CA LYS A 132 -9.59 14.19 13.46
C LYS A 132 -8.81 13.26 12.53
N HIS A 133 -7.55 13.60 12.23
CA HIS A 133 -6.68 12.80 11.38
C HIS A 133 -5.72 11.89 12.15
N ARG A 134 -5.80 11.89 13.49
CA ARG A 134 -4.94 11.16 14.43
C ARG A 134 -3.45 11.27 14.12
N LEU A 135 -2.99 12.47 13.77
CA LEU A 135 -1.62 12.68 13.31
C LEU A 135 -0.57 12.30 14.36
N HIS A 136 -0.94 12.38 15.65
CA HIS A 136 -0.11 11.99 16.78
C HIS A 136 0.19 10.48 16.85
N MET A 137 -0.60 9.63 16.19
CA MET A 137 -0.41 8.18 16.21
C MET A 137 0.70 7.71 15.26
N TYR A 138 1.01 8.50 14.24
CA TYR A 138 2.03 8.13 13.26
C TYR A 138 3.42 8.42 13.79
N ASN A 139 4.37 7.52 13.58
CA ASN A 139 5.80 7.76 13.84
C ASN A 139 6.47 8.53 12.70
N GLY A 140 5.88 8.47 11.50
CA GLY A 140 6.31 9.25 10.34
C GLY A 140 5.18 9.47 9.34
N ILE A 141 5.29 10.54 8.56
CA ILE A 141 4.34 10.89 7.52
C ILE A 141 5.09 11.02 6.19
N ALA A 142 4.72 10.16 5.25
CA ALA A 142 5.21 10.18 3.88
C ALA A 142 4.39 11.14 3.03
N ASP A 143 5.05 12.14 2.46
CA ASP A 143 4.51 13.03 1.45
C ASP A 143 4.97 12.58 0.06
N PHE A 144 4.03 12.11 -0.75
CA PHE A 144 4.29 11.71 -2.13
C PHE A 144 4.28 12.88 -3.12
N ASN A 145 3.92 14.10 -2.70
CA ASN A 145 4.10 15.31 -3.51
C ASN A 145 5.57 15.69 -3.59
N SER A 146 6.23 15.83 -2.43
CA SER A 146 7.66 16.18 -2.34
C SER A 146 8.59 14.97 -2.26
N ILE A 147 8.06 13.74 -2.17
CA ILE A 147 8.82 12.50 -1.97
C ILE A 147 9.71 12.61 -0.72
N ARG A 148 9.07 12.95 0.40
CA ARG A 148 9.75 13.15 1.69
C ARG A 148 9.05 12.38 2.81
N LEU A 149 9.85 11.91 3.75
CA LEU A 149 9.38 11.40 5.04
C LEU A 149 9.60 12.49 6.09
N TYR A 150 8.54 12.81 6.82
CA TYR A 150 8.57 13.69 7.98
C TYR A 150 8.45 12.84 9.24
N ARG A 151 9.33 13.02 10.22
CA ARG A 151 9.25 12.34 11.51
C ARG A 151 8.43 13.18 12.48
N THR A 152 7.53 12.53 13.21
CA THR A 152 6.74 13.17 14.27
C THR A 152 7.51 13.05 15.59
N ASN A 153 7.62 14.17 16.31
CA ASN A 153 8.53 14.32 17.45
C ASN A 153 8.18 13.44 18.66
N ASP A 154 6.93 12.99 18.80
CA ASP A 154 6.51 12.16 19.94
C ASP A 154 7.03 10.72 19.89
N SER A 155 7.52 10.26 18.74
CA SER A 155 8.13 8.92 18.61
C SER A 155 9.55 8.80 19.16
N VAL A 156 10.19 9.94 19.48
CA VAL A 156 11.60 10.00 19.90
C VAL A 156 11.76 10.15 21.43
N SER A 157 10.70 10.51 22.15
CA SER A 157 10.80 10.95 23.55
C SER A 157 10.81 9.83 24.60
N GLY A 158 10.74 8.55 24.21
CA GLY A 158 10.61 7.42 25.15
C GLY A 158 11.65 6.31 25.04
N VAL A 159 12.45 6.25 23.98
CA VAL A 159 13.41 5.16 23.79
C VAL A 159 14.82 5.64 24.13
N ILE A 160 15.30 5.16 25.26
CA ILE A 160 16.69 5.27 25.74
C ILE A 160 17.63 5.15 24.54
N ARG A 161 18.46 6.18 24.31
CA ARG A 161 19.60 6.16 23.36
C ARG A 161 20.61 5.09 23.80
N GLY A 162 20.32 3.83 23.51
CA GLY A 162 21.17 2.69 23.77
C GLY A 162 21.24 1.83 22.51
N LYS A 163 22.41 1.84 21.85
CA LYS A 163 22.70 1.23 20.53
C LYS A 163 21.87 1.81 19.38
N SER A 164 22.55 2.08 18.27
CA SER A 164 21.96 2.54 17.00
C SER A 164 21.06 1.45 16.40
N ASN A 165 19.88 1.26 16.98
CA ASN A 165 18.84 0.46 16.36
C ASN A 165 18.43 1.17 15.06
N ILE A 166 18.55 0.47 13.95
CA ILE A 166 18.13 0.99 12.66
C ILE A 166 16.62 1.30 12.76
N ASP A 167 16.22 2.50 12.34
CA ASP A 167 14.81 2.91 12.42
C ASP A 167 14.00 2.20 11.32
N GLU A 168 13.10 1.30 11.73
CA GLU A 168 12.25 0.51 10.84
C GLU A 168 11.37 1.38 9.91
N ILE A 169 10.97 2.58 10.33
CA ILE A 169 10.19 3.49 9.49
C ILE A 169 11.06 4.04 8.36
N ASP A 170 12.32 4.35 8.63
CA ASP A 170 13.28 4.81 7.61
C ASP A 170 13.65 3.68 6.64
N LEU A 171 13.81 2.45 7.14
CA LEU A 171 13.99 1.26 6.31
C LEU A 171 12.79 1.01 5.39
N PHE A 172 11.59 1.02 5.97
CA PHE A 172 10.35 0.89 5.21
C PHE A 172 10.23 1.98 4.13
N TRP A 173 10.50 3.24 4.48
CA TRP A 173 10.49 4.34 3.53
C TRP A 173 11.54 4.18 2.41
N GLY A 174 12.73 3.70 2.75
CA GLY A 174 13.77 3.35 1.79
C GLY A 174 13.29 2.30 0.78
N MET A 175 12.69 1.22 1.28
CA MET A 175 12.09 0.16 0.46
C MET A 175 10.99 0.70 -0.45
N LEU A 176 10.08 1.50 0.08
CA LEU A 176 8.97 2.10 -0.67
C LEU A 176 9.46 2.99 -1.82
N LYS A 177 10.44 3.87 -1.57
CA LYS A 177 11.06 4.69 -2.61
C LYS A 177 11.69 3.84 -3.72
N SER A 178 12.49 2.84 -3.36
CA SER A 178 13.15 1.95 -4.32
C SER A 178 12.12 1.25 -5.22
N ARG A 179 11.03 0.75 -4.64
CA ARG A 179 9.93 0.11 -5.38
C ARG A 179 9.24 1.09 -6.32
N LEU A 180 8.93 2.30 -5.86
CA LEU A 180 8.29 3.30 -6.71
C LEU A 180 9.15 3.67 -7.92
N ILE A 181 10.47 3.78 -7.77
CA ILE A 181 11.41 3.97 -8.88
C ILE A 181 11.35 2.78 -9.85
N LYS A 182 11.44 1.55 -9.32
CA LYS A 182 11.37 0.30 -10.11
C LYS A 182 10.11 0.19 -10.98
N PHE A 183 8.97 0.66 -10.49
CA PHE A 183 7.69 0.64 -11.21
C PHE A 183 7.37 1.93 -11.99
N ARG A 184 8.38 2.77 -12.27
CA ARG A 184 8.30 4.02 -13.05
C ARG A 184 7.41 5.11 -12.43
N GLY A 185 7.43 5.22 -11.11
CA GLY A 185 6.92 6.36 -10.37
C GLY A 185 5.48 6.21 -9.85
N LEU A 186 4.89 7.37 -9.54
CA LEU A 186 3.67 7.51 -8.75
C LEU A 186 2.45 7.77 -9.65
N ASN A 187 1.77 6.71 -10.10
CA ASN A 187 0.41 6.87 -10.61
C ASN A 187 -0.54 7.04 -9.41
N SER A 188 -1.23 8.18 -9.32
CA SER A 188 -2.16 8.50 -8.22
C SER A 188 -3.23 7.43 -8.02
N GLY A 189 -3.73 6.83 -9.11
CA GLY A 189 -4.77 5.80 -9.08
C GLY A 189 -4.30 4.43 -8.57
N THR A 190 -2.99 4.17 -8.51
CA THR A 190 -2.43 2.91 -8.00
C THR A 190 -1.48 3.08 -6.81
N LEU A 191 -1.20 4.32 -6.39
CA LEU A 191 -0.29 4.62 -5.28
C LEU A 191 -0.63 3.82 -4.03
N HIS A 192 -1.90 3.84 -3.62
CA HIS A 192 -2.38 3.11 -2.46
C HIS A 192 -2.04 1.61 -2.51
N LEU A 193 -2.22 0.99 -3.67
CA LEU A 193 -1.91 -0.42 -3.90
C LEU A 193 -0.40 -0.70 -3.77
N HIS A 194 0.46 0.23 -4.20
CA HIS A 194 1.91 0.09 -4.06
C HIS A 194 2.39 0.30 -2.62
N VAL A 195 1.79 1.26 -1.89
CA VAL A 195 2.08 1.45 -0.46
C VAL A 195 1.72 0.19 0.31
N LYS A 196 0.51 -0.34 0.11
CA LYS A 196 0.05 -1.56 0.79
C LYS A 196 0.80 -2.82 0.39
N GLU A 197 1.18 -2.96 -0.88
CA GLU A 197 2.08 -4.05 -1.28
C GLU A 197 3.44 -3.95 -0.57
N THR A 198 3.95 -2.73 -0.38
CA THR A 198 5.21 -2.54 0.32
C THR A 198 5.07 -2.83 1.81
N GLU A 199 3.98 -2.40 2.45
CA GLU A 199 3.64 -2.75 3.84
C GLU A 199 3.65 -4.28 4.02
N PHE A 200 2.95 -5.00 3.14
CA PHE A 200 2.93 -6.46 3.15
C PHE A 200 4.32 -7.06 2.99
N ARG A 201 5.07 -6.67 1.97
CA ARG A 201 6.42 -7.22 1.74
C ARG A 201 7.39 -6.92 2.87
N TYR A 202 7.28 -5.74 3.48
CA TYR A 202 8.12 -5.37 4.61
C TYR A 202 7.81 -6.23 5.82
N ASN A 203 6.54 -6.38 6.18
CA ASN A 203 6.14 -7.12 7.37
C ASN A 203 6.35 -8.64 7.24
N TYR A 204 6.25 -9.18 6.02
CA TYR A 204 6.39 -10.61 5.74
C TYR A 204 7.70 -10.94 5.01
N ARG A 205 8.74 -10.11 5.19
CA ARG A 205 10.05 -10.24 4.51
C ARG A 205 10.79 -11.54 4.81
N GLU A 206 10.54 -12.14 5.97
CA GLU A 206 11.11 -13.42 6.39
C GLU A 206 10.21 -14.62 6.03
N ASN A 207 9.05 -14.39 5.40
CA ASN A 207 8.12 -15.44 5.00
C ASN A 207 8.28 -15.80 3.51
N ASP A 208 7.82 -17.00 3.15
CA ASP A 208 7.56 -17.32 1.75
C ASP A 208 6.33 -16.55 1.27
N LEU A 209 6.56 -15.44 0.57
CA LEU A 209 5.50 -14.58 0.04
C LEU A 209 4.60 -15.29 -0.97
N PHE A 210 5.11 -16.28 -1.71
CA PHE A 210 4.30 -17.02 -2.66
C PHE A 210 3.28 -17.87 -1.91
N GLU A 211 3.71 -18.68 -0.94
CA GLU A 211 2.81 -19.52 -0.15
C GLU A 211 1.78 -18.66 0.61
N LEU A 212 2.22 -17.57 1.24
CA LEU A 212 1.32 -16.65 1.93
C LEU A 212 0.28 -16.03 0.98
N LEU A 213 0.68 -15.59 -0.22
CA LEU A 213 -0.27 -15.07 -1.22
C LEU A 213 -1.23 -16.16 -1.70
N MET A 214 -0.76 -17.39 -1.88
CA MET A 214 -1.62 -18.50 -2.26
C MET A 214 -2.70 -18.76 -1.20
N GLU A 215 -2.35 -18.73 0.09
CA GLU A 215 -3.33 -18.85 1.18
C GLU A 215 -4.38 -17.73 1.17
N ILE A 216 -3.93 -16.47 0.99
CA ILE A 216 -4.81 -15.31 0.91
C ILE A 216 -5.79 -15.48 -0.27
N LEU A 217 -5.27 -15.89 -1.44
CA LEU A 217 -6.04 -16.05 -2.66
C LEU A 217 -6.92 -17.31 -2.67
N HIS A 218 -6.62 -18.33 -1.88
CA HIS A 218 -7.51 -19.48 -1.68
C HIS A 218 -8.72 -19.11 -0.83
N LYS A 219 -8.51 -18.34 0.25
CA LYS A 219 -9.60 -17.82 1.09
C LYS A 219 -10.46 -16.80 0.34
N ARG A 220 -9.85 -16.03 -0.57
CA ARG A 220 -10.53 -15.02 -1.40
C ARG A 220 -9.98 -15.06 -2.83
N PRO A 221 -10.56 -15.87 -3.72
CA PRO A 221 -10.14 -15.94 -5.12
C PRO A 221 -10.18 -14.58 -5.83
N LEU A 222 -9.32 -14.37 -6.82
CA LEU A 222 -9.16 -13.09 -7.54
C LEU A 222 -10.45 -12.53 -8.15
N HIS A 223 -11.44 -13.36 -8.46
CA HIS A 223 -12.75 -12.89 -8.96
C HIS A 223 -13.62 -12.22 -7.89
N TYR A 224 -13.30 -12.38 -6.60
CA TYR A 224 -13.98 -11.68 -5.51
C TYR A 224 -13.59 -10.20 -5.41
N SER A 225 -12.50 -9.77 -6.04
CA SER A 225 -12.18 -8.33 -6.13
C SER A 225 -13.24 -7.54 -6.90
N LYS A 226 -14.06 -8.21 -7.73
CA LYS A 226 -15.20 -7.64 -8.47
C LYS A 226 -16.54 -7.81 -7.76
N ALA A 227 -16.60 -8.62 -6.69
CA ALA A 227 -17.85 -9.14 -6.13
C ALA A 227 -18.30 -8.43 -4.85
N VAL A 228 -17.61 -7.38 -4.41
CA VAL A 228 -18.16 -6.48 -3.39
C VAL A 228 -19.04 -5.48 -4.11
N ARG A 229 -20.32 -5.84 -4.26
CA ARG A 229 -21.40 -4.90 -4.55
C ARG A 229 -21.84 -4.23 -3.26
#